data_AF-A0AAV7C1S5-F1
#
_entry.id   AF-A0AAV7C1S5-F1
#
_cell.length_a   1.000
_cell.length_b   1.000
_cell.length_c   1.000
_cell.angle_alpha   90.00
_cell.angle_beta   90.00
_cell.angle_gamma   90.00
#
_symmetry.space_group_name_H-M   'P 1'
#
loop_
_entity.id
_entity.type
_entity.pdbx_description
1 polymer ?
#
loop_
_entity_poly.entity_id
_entity_poly.type
_entity_poly.pdbx_seq_one_letter_code
_entity_poly.pdbx_strand_id
1 'polypeptide(L)'
;MKIDSFHYIQLGTVYRGFEVVPDSEVIEMYQGSHVPLEQMSDFYGKSSEGNTLKQFMDIFSLPEMTLLSCVNDYFLKNNIDYEPVHLYKDVKDAIRDVHVKGLMYRAVEADIERYICYGEKTQAVLAKLANHGKKMFLITNSPSSFVDKGMNFIVGKDWRDLFDVVIVQADKPNFFNDKRRPFRRFTDRGVYCGI
;
A
#
# COMPACT_ATOMS: atom_id res chain seq x y z
N MET A 1 -9.34 8.16 12.41
CA MET A 1 -9.89 9.49 12.11
C MET A 1 -10.25 9.54 10.64
N LYS A 2 -11.47 9.98 10.31
CA LYS A 2 -11.87 10.25 8.93
C LYS A 2 -11.84 11.75 8.67
N ILE A 3 -11.29 12.15 7.53
CA ILE A 3 -11.16 13.53 7.10
C ILE A 3 -11.83 13.65 5.73
N ASP A 4 -12.54 14.74 5.48
CA ASP A 4 -13.16 15.02 4.19
C ASP A 4 -12.17 15.62 3.16
N SER A 5 -12.66 15.91 1.96
CA SER A 5 -11.84 16.47 0.88
C SER A 5 -11.37 17.91 1.12
N PHE A 6 -11.93 18.60 2.13
CA PHE A 6 -11.59 19.96 2.51
C PHE A 6 -10.74 20.00 3.79
N HIS A 7 -10.20 18.85 4.20
CA HIS A 7 -9.39 18.65 5.41
C HIS A 7 -10.11 18.91 6.73
N TYR A 8 -11.44 18.80 6.76
CA TYR A 8 -12.19 18.81 8.00
C TYR A 8 -12.30 17.40 8.58
N ILE A 9 -12.00 17.29 9.86
CA ILE A 9 -12.21 16.10 10.68
C ILE A 9 -13.71 15.84 10.76
N GLN A 10 -14.13 14.65 10.35
CA GLN A 10 -15.50 14.22 10.57
C GLN A 10 -15.66 13.85 12.05
N LEU A 11 -16.37 14.68 12.81
CA LEU A 11 -16.66 14.44 14.23
C LEU A 11 -17.36 13.09 14.46
N GLY A 12 -17.10 12.46 15.61
CA GLY A 12 -17.51 11.08 15.92
C GLY A 12 -16.76 9.98 15.16
N THR A 13 -15.76 10.30 14.34
CA THR A 13 -14.95 9.32 13.58
C THR A 13 -13.49 9.22 14.05
N VAL A 14 -13.16 9.90 15.14
CA VAL A 14 -11.84 9.83 15.76
C VAL A 14 -11.84 8.73 16.82
N TYR A 15 -10.85 7.86 16.74
CA TYR A 15 -10.73 6.69 17.62
C TYR A 15 -9.34 6.67 18.23
N ARG A 16 -9.27 6.26 19.49
CA ARG A 16 -8.04 5.90 20.20
C ARG A 16 -8.18 4.44 20.62
N GLY A 17 -7.42 3.55 19.96
CA GLY A 17 -7.71 2.12 20.02
C GLY A 17 -9.07 1.82 19.38
N PHE A 18 -10.01 1.27 20.15
CA PHE A 18 -11.39 1.05 19.74
C PHE A 18 -12.40 2.02 20.36
N GLU A 19 -11.96 2.90 21.25
CA GLU A 19 -12.82 3.89 21.88
C GLU A 19 -12.92 5.15 21.02
N VAL A 20 -14.13 5.68 20.89
CA VAL A 20 -14.38 6.96 20.22
C VAL A 20 -13.83 8.08 21.10
N VAL A 21 -13.04 8.98 20.51
CA VAL A 21 -12.54 10.17 21.21
C VAL A 21 -13.66 11.22 21.22
N PRO A 22 -14.00 11.82 22.38
CA PRO A 22 -15.00 12.88 22.46
C PRO A 22 -14.66 14.07 21.55
N ASP A 23 -15.67 14.62 20.86
CA ASP A 23 -15.46 15.72 19.91
C ASP A 23 -14.82 16.96 20.57
N SER A 24 -15.13 17.22 21.84
CA SER A 24 -14.50 18.31 22.60
C SER A 24 -12.99 18.15 22.73
N GLU A 25 -12.53 16.92 22.99
CA GLU A 25 -11.11 16.58 23.09
C GLU A 25 -10.42 16.68 21.72
N VAL A 26 -11.09 16.23 20.65
CA VAL A 26 -10.59 16.39 19.28
C VAL A 26 -10.41 17.86 18.91
N ILE A 27 -11.41 18.69 19.17
CA ILE A 27 -11.37 20.13 18.87
C ILE A 27 -10.25 20.81 19.66
N GLU A 28 -10.05 20.43 20.92
CA GLU A 28 -8.96 20.95 21.75
C GLU A 28 -7.59 20.56 21.19
N MET A 29 -7.39 19.29 20.83
CA MET A 29 -6.11 18.78 20.29
C MET A 29 -5.70 19.45 18.97
N TYR A 30 -6.66 19.64 18.06
CA TYR A 30 -6.42 20.18 16.72
C TYR A 30 -6.69 21.69 16.61
N GLN A 31 -7.03 22.35 17.73
CA GLN A 31 -7.41 23.77 17.77
C GLN A 31 -8.53 24.13 16.78
N GLY A 32 -9.50 23.22 16.65
CA GLY A 32 -10.56 23.27 15.64
C GLY A 32 -10.80 21.90 15.01
N SER A 33 -11.57 21.89 13.91
CA SER A 33 -11.86 20.68 13.14
C SER A 33 -11.10 20.62 11.81
N HIS A 34 -10.30 21.62 11.46
CA HIS A 34 -9.56 21.66 10.20
C HIS A 34 -8.10 21.23 10.42
N VAL A 35 -7.62 20.27 9.64
CA VAL A 35 -6.22 19.80 9.66
C VAL A 35 -5.43 20.53 8.57
N PRO A 36 -4.37 21.29 8.91
CA PRO A 36 -3.53 21.96 7.92
C PRO A 36 -2.83 20.98 6.97
N LEU A 37 -2.64 21.41 5.71
CA LEU A 37 -1.98 20.62 4.68
C LEU A 37 -0.53 20.27 5.03
N GLU A 38 0.16 21.16 5.75
CA GLU A 38 1.55 20.97 6.17
C GLU A 38 1.70 19.80 7.14
N GLN A 39 0.63 19.42 7.86
CA GLN A 39 0.64 18.28 8.76
C GLN A 39 0.39 16.95 8.03
N MET A 40 0.02 16.96 6.74
CA MET A 40 -0.29 15.77 5.96
C MET A 40 0.96 15.19 5.27
N SER A 41 1.33 13.95 5.61
CA SER A 41 2.66 13.38 5.31
C SER A 41 2.95 12.95 3.87
N ASP A 42 1.94 12.46 3.13
CA ASP A 42 2.22 11.60 1.96
C ASP A 42 2.11 12.32 0.61
N PHE A 43 1.14 13.23 0.47
CA PHE A 43 0.86 13.90 -0.81
C PHE A 43 1.36 15.34 -0.87
N TYR A 44 1.41 16.03 0.29
CA TYR A 44 1.66 17.47 0.37
C TYR A 44 3.05 17.84 0.89
N GLY A 45 3.89 16.82 1.20
CA GLY A 45 5.25 16.99 1.68
C GLY A 45 5.44 16.50 3.12
N LYS A 46 6.70 16.48 3.58
CA LYS A 46 7.00 16.21 5.00
C LYS A 46 6.73 17.48 5.79
N SER A 47 6.03 17.38 6.92
CA SER A 47 5.85 18.53 7.81
C SER A 47 7.22 19.04 8.28
N SER A 48 7.38 20.37 8.30
CA SER A 48 8.55 21.03 8.86
C SER A 48 8.63 20.92 10.39
N GLU A 49 7.52 20.51 11.03
CA GLU A 49 7.33 20.54 12.49
C GLU A 49 7.34 19.16 13.15
N GLY A 50 7.72 18.09 12.42
CA GLY A 50 7.97 16.76 13.00
C GLY A 50 6.72 15.93 13.33
N ASN A 51 5.54 16.55 13.41
CA ASN A 51 4.26 15.87 13.54
C ASN A 51 3.63 15.69 12.16
N THR A 52 3.55 14.46 11.68
CA THR A 52 3.02 14.13 10.35
C THR A 52 1.88 13.13 10.46
N LEU A 53 0.70 13.50 9.98
CA LEU A 53 -0.45 12.62 9.85
C LEU A 53 -0.23 11.65 8.68
N LYS A 54 -0.23 10.35 8.99
CA LYS A 54 -0.17 9.30 7.97
C LYS A 54 -1.53 9.15 7.30
N GLN A 55 -1.55 9.15 5.96
CA GLN A 55 -2.75 8.81 5.20
C GLN A 55 -2.74 7.32 4.83
N PHE A 56 -3.84 6.64 5.13
CA PHE A 56 -4.07 5.23 4.83
C PHE A 56 -4.92 5.13 3.55
N MET A 57 -4.24 5.07 2.40
CA MET A 57 -4.85 5.34 1.08
C MET A 57 -5.18 4.10 0.26
N ASP A 58 -4.66 2.93 0.65
CA ASP A 58 -4.80 1.70 -0.13
C ASP A 58 -5.35 0.54 0.70
N ILE A 59 -5.66 -0.57 0.03
CA ILE A 59 -6.18 -1.77 0.70
C ILE A 59 -5.16 -2.43 1.64
N PHE A 60 -3.86 -2.19 1.44
CA PHE A 60 -2.80 -2.70 2.33
C PHE A 60 -2.73 -1.90 3.64
N SER A 61 -3.32 -0.70 3.66
CA SER A 61 -3.43 0.13 4.84
C SER A 61 -4.45 -0.40 5.86
N LEU A 62 -5.43 -1.21 5.42
CA LEU A 62 -6.46 -1.78 6.30
C LEU A 62 -5.87 -2.67 7.41
N PRO A 63 -5.02 -3.69 7.12
CA PRO A 63 -4.40 -4.47 8.18
C PRO A 63 -3.45 -3.66 9.06
N GLU A 64 -2.74 -2.67 8.50
CA GLU A 64 -1.88 -1.77 9.29
C GLU A 64 -2.70 -0.94 10.29
N MET A 65 -3.76 -0.28 9.83
CA MET A 65 -4.68 0.49 10.67
C MET A 65 -5.34 -0.39 11.74
N THR A 66 -5.74 -1.61 11.36
CA THR A 66 -6.36 -2.57 12.29
C THR A 66 -5.38 -2.99 13.38
N LEU A 67 -4.16 -3.36 13.01
CA LEU A 67 -3.12 -3.74 13.96
C LEU A 67 -2.75 -2.58 14.89
N LEU A 68 -2.65 -1.37 14.35
CA LEU A 68 -2.40 -0.16 15.14
C LEU A 68 -3.49 0.07 16.18
N SER A 69 -4.77 -0.05 15.79
CA SER A 69 -5.91 0.06 16.72
C SER A 69 -5.88 -1.05 17.77
N CYS A 70 -5.61 -2.30 17.40
CA CYS A 70 -5.54 -3.44 18.32
C CYS A 70 -4.44 -3.24 19.39
N VAL A 71 -3.23 -2.86 18.99
CA VAL A 71 -2.11 -2.71 19.93
C VAL A 71 -2.32 -1.50 20.83
N ASN A 72 -2.81 -0.39 20.27
CA ASN A 72 -3.17 0.80 21.05
C ASN A 72 -4.23 0.47 22.11
N ASP A 73 -5.33 -0.18 21.71
CA ASP A 73 -6.39 -0.61 22.61
C ASP A 73 -5.87 -1.56 23.71
N TYR A 74 -4.99 -2.48 23.36
CA TYR A 74 -4.35 -3.38 24.32
C TYR A 74 -3.50 -2.60 25.35
N PHE A 75 -2.68 -1.64 24.94
CA PHE A 75 -1.88 -0.83 25.86
C PHE A 75 -2.75 -0.01 26.81
N LEU A 76 -3.82 0.61 26.30
CA LEU A 76 -4.76 1.37 27.13
C LEU A 76 -5.44 0.49 28.18
N LYS A 77 -5.96 -0.68 27.78
CA LYS A 77 -6.67 -1.58 28.71
C LYS A 77 -5.78 -2.18 29.79
N ASN A 78 -4.48 -2.28 29.53
CA ASN A 78 -3.51 -2.86 30.46
C ASN A 78 -2.66 -1.79 31.19
N ASN A 79 -2.97 -0.50 31.03
CA ASN A 79 -2.20 0.61 31.60
C ASN A 79 -0.70 0.51 31.29
N ILE A 80 -0.36 0.19 30.04
CA ILE A 80 1.02 0.17 29.56
C ILE A 80 1.33 1.55 29.00
N ASP A 81 2.33 2.22 29.56
CA ASP A 81 2.81 3.50 29.04
C ASP A 81 3.52 3.30 27.69
N TYR A 82 3.19 4.15 26.73
CA TYR A 82 3.81 4.14 25.41
C TYR A 82 3.77 5.52 24.76
N GLU A 83 4.66 5.74 23.80
CA GLU A 83 4.65 6.92 22.94
C GLU A 83 3.99 6.57 21.60
N PRO A 84 2.89 7.23 21.18
CA PRO A 84 2.17 6.90 19.95
C PRO A 84 3.04 6.86 18.68
N VAL A 85 4.05 7.74 18.59
CA VAL A 85 4.96 7.78 17.43
C VAL A 85 5.81 6.49 17.34
N HIS A 86 6.25 5.96 18.48
CA HIS A 86 7.02 4.72 18.53
C HIS A 86 6.15 3.50 18.24
N LEU A 87 4.94 3.45 18.81
CA LEU A 87 3.97 2.41 18.48
C LEU A 87 3.69 2.36 16.98
N TYR A 88 3.42 3.52 16.36
CA TYR A 88 3.22 3.60 14.92
C TYR A 88 4.43 3.09 14.14
N LYS A 89 5.64 3.50 14.53
CA LYS A 89 6.88 3.07 13.88
C LYS A 89 7.06 1.55 13.94
N ASP A 90 6.83 0.94 15.10
CA ASP A 90 7.02 -0.49 15.30
C ASP A 90 6.01 -1.30 14.47
N VAL A 91 4.73 -0.89 14.45
CA VAL A 91 3.69 -1.50 13.62
C VAL A 91 4.07 -1.39 12.13
N LYS A 92 4.47 -0.20 11.69
CA LYS A 92 4.87 0.06 10.31
C LYS A 92 6.08 -0.79 9.89
N ASP A 93 7.10 -0.86 10.73
CA ASP A 93 8.31 -1.63 10.46
C ASP A 93 7.99 -3.14 10.42
N ALA A 94 7.10 -3.64 11.28
CA ALA A 94 6.64 -5.03 11.24
C ALA A 94 5.90 -5.36 9.92
N ILE A 95 5.00 -4.49 9.47
CA ILE A 95 4.29 -4.65 8.19
C ILE A 95 5.26 -4.57 7.00
N ARG A 96 6.22 -3.64 7.05
CA ARG A 96 7.27 -3.52 6.01
C ARG A 96 8.08 -4.81 5.91
N ASP A 97 8.47 -5.38 7.06
CA ASP A 97 9.29 -6.59 7.10
C ASP A 97 8.60 -7.79 6.46
N VAL A 98 7.28 -7.94 6.62
CA VAL A 98 6.49 -9.00 5.97
C VAL A 98 6.57 -8.91 4.44
N HIS A 99 6.57 -7.68 3.89
CA HIS A 99 6.69 -7.44 2.46
C HIS A 99 8.12 -7.64 1.95
N VAL A 100 9.11 -7.05 2.63
CA VAL A 100 10.52 -7.08 2.21
C VAL A 100 11.11 -8.49 2.31
N LYS A 101 10.78 -9.24 3.36
CA LYS A 101 11.22 -10.64 3.55
C LYS A 101 10.45 -11.62 2.65
N GLY A 102 9.52 -11.12 1.83
CA GLY A 102 8.69 -11.90 0.91
C GLY A 102 7.83 -12.96 1.59
N LEU A 103 7.49 -12.78 2.87
CA LEU A 103 6.64 -13.71 3.61
C LEU A 103 5.22 -13.69 3.05
N MET A 104 4.69 -12.50 2.79
CA MET A 104 3.37 -12.34 2.17
C MET A 104 3.33 -12.97 0.77
N TYR A 105 4.33 -12.70 -0.07
CA TYR A 105 4.39 -13.29 -1.42
C TYR A 105 4.39 -14.81 -1.36
N ARG A 106 5.20 -15.41 -0.48
CA ARG A 106 5.25 -16.88 -0.31
C ARG A 106 3.93 -17.47 0.18
N ALA A 107 3.25 -16.80 1.12
CA ALA A 107 1.96 -17.25 1.62
C ALA A 107 0.88 -17.21 0.52
N VAL A 108 0.84 -16.14 -0.28
CA VAL A 108 -0.09 -16.01 -1.41
C VAL A 108 0.22 -17.03 -2.50
N GLU A 109 1.49 -17.23 -2.84
CA GLU A 109 1.90 -18.20 -3.86
C GLU A 109 1.58 -19.65 -3.45
N ALA A 110 1.55 -19.96 -2.16
CA ALA A 110 1.23 -21.30 -1.66
C ALA A 110 -0.26 -21.66 -1.76
N ASP A 111 -1.14 -20.66 -1.78
CA ASP A 111 -2.60 -20.84 -1.82
C ASP A 111 -3.24 -19.80 -2.76
N ILE A 112 -2.76 -19.78 -4.00
CA ILE A 112 -3.06 -18.71 -4.97
C ILE A 112 -4.54 -18.62 -5.33
N GLU A 113 -5.23 -19.76 -5.38
CA GLU A 113 -6.67 -19.87 -5.68
C GLU A 113 -7.52 -19.16 -4.64
N ARG A 114 -7.10 -19.20 -3.38
CA ARG A 114 -7.80 -18.53 -2.28
C ARG A 114 -7.65 -17.02 -2.34
N TYR A 115 -6.48 -16.52 -2.74
CA TYR A 115 -6.15 -15.10 -2.66
C TYR A 115 -6.39 -14.33 -3.97
N ILE A 116 -6.34 -14.98 -5.12
CA ILE A 116 -6.63 -14.36 -6.42
C ILE A 116 -8.08 -14.58 -6.79
N CYS A 117 -8.88 -13.53 -6.63
CA CYS A 117 -10.27 -13.51 -7.10
C CYS A 117 -10.34 -13.12 -8.59
N TYR A 118 -11.38 -13.60 -9.28
CA TYR A 118 -11.80 -13.15 -10.62
C TYR A 118 -10.81 -13.42 -11.77
N GLY A 119 -10.00 -14.48 -11.70
CA GLY A 119 -9.04 -14.85 -12.75
C GLY A 119 -9.65 -14.89 -14.16
N GLU A 120 -10.76 -15.61 -14.33
CA GLU A 120 -11.46 -15.75 -15.63
C GLU A 120 -11.93 -14.41 -16.22
N LYS A 121 -12.46 -13.52 -15.38
CA LYS A 121 -12.94 -12.19 -15.83
C LYS A 121 -11.77 -11.33 -16.28
N THR A 122 -10.67 -11.35 -15.52
CA THR A 122 -9.44 -10.64 -15.87
C THR A 122 -8.87 -11.14 -17.19
N GLN A 123 -8.79 -12.47 -17.37
CA GLN A 123 -8.36 -13.09 -18.61
C GLN A 123 -9.22 -12.64 -19.81
N ALA A 124 -10.55 -12.66 -19.66
CA ALA A 124 -11.48 -12.26 -20.73
C ALA A 124 -11.28 -10.80 -21.14
N VAL A 125 -11.06 -9.88 -20.19
CA VAL A 125 -10.81 -8.47 -20.48
C VAL A 125 -9.48 -8.30 -21.21
N LEU A 126 -8.41 -8.93 -20.73
CA LEU A 126 -7.09 -8.84 -21.36
C LEU A 126 -7.10 -9.40 -22.79
N ALA A 127 -7.73 -10.57 -22.99
CA ALA A 127 -7.88 -11.17 -24.31
C ALA A 127 -8.70 -10.27 -25.25
N LYS A 128 -9.78 -9.66 -24.77
CA LYS A 128 -10.58 -8.71 -25.56
C LYS A 128 -9.73 -7.51 -26.00
N LEU A 129 -8.92 -6.94 -25.12
CA LEU A 129 -8.05 -5.81 -25.44
C LEU A 129 -7.00 -6.20 -26.49
N ALA A 130 -6.34 -7.35 -26.32
CA ALA A 130 -5.38 -7.89 -27.28
C ALA A 130 -6.02 -8.12 -28.67
N ASN A 131 -7.19 -8.75 -28.72
CA ASN A 131 -7.92 -9.02 -29.96
C ASN A 131 -8.36 -7.74 -30.71
N HIS A 132 -8.48 -6.61 -30.01
CA HIS A 132 -8.77 -5.31 -30.61
C HIS A 132 -7.49 -4.51 -30.94
N GLY A 133 -6.33 -5.17 -30.95
CA GLY A 133 -5.04 -4.57 -31.29
C GLY A 133 -4.58 -3.48 -30.32
N LYS A 134 -5.05 -3.50 -29.06
CA LYS A 134 -4.61 -2.51 -28.06
C LYS A 134 -3.19 -2.79 -27.63
N LYS A 135 -2.38 -1.73 -27.56
CA LYS A 135 -1.05 -1.76 -26.96
C LYS A 135 -1.17 -1.75 -25.45
N MET A 136 -0.56 -2.72 -24.78
CA MET A 136 -0.72 -2.95 -23.35
C MET A 136 0.63 -3.00 -22.65
N PHE A 137 0.68 -2.48 -21.43
CA PHE A 137 1.85 -2.60 -20.57
C PHE A 137 1.43 -2.97 -19.15
N LEU A 138 2.30 -3.67 -18.43
CA LEU A 138 2.15 -3.98 -17.02
C LEU A 138 3.26 -3.30 -16.22
N ILE A 139 2.89 -2.57 -15.16
CA ILE A 139 3.87 -1.93 -14.26
C ILE A 139 3.54 -2.15 -12.79
N THR A 140 4.44 -2.82 -12.07
CA THR A 140 4.23 -3.26 -10.69
C THR A 140 5.45 -3.06 -9.81
N ASN A 141 5.22 -2.82 -8.51
CA ASN A 141 6.29 -2.79 -7.50
C ASN A 141 6.69 -4.20 -7.06
N SER A 142 5.89 -5.22 -7.39
CA SER A 142 6.15 -6.59 -7.00
C SER A 142 7.36 -7.20 -7.72
N PRO A 143 8.04 -8.18 -7.11
CA PRO A 143 9.10 -8.96 -7.75
C PRO A 143 8.61 -9.75 -8.97
N SER A 144 9.50 -10.00 -9.92
CA SER A 144 9.19 -10.75 -11.16
C SER A 144 8.59 -12.14 -10.89
N SER A 145 9.15 -12.90 -9.95
CA SER A 145 8.70 -14.26 -9.63
C SER A 145 7.24 -14.31 -9.17
N PHE A 146 6.83 -13.33 -8.36
CA PHE A 146 5.47 -13.24 -7.85
C PHE A 146 4.49 -12.89 -8.97
N VAL A 147 4.87 -11.93 -9.83
CA VAL A 147 4.06 -11.52 -10.98
C VAL A 147 3.90 -12.67 -11.97
N ASP A 148 4.98 -13.40 -12.23
CA ASP A 148 4.96 -14.56 -13.13
C ASP A 148 3.98 -15.63 -12.64
N LYS A 149 4.07 -16.04 -11.37
CA LYS A 149 3.13 -17.02 -10.79
C LYS A 149 1.68 -16.53 -10.84
N GLY A 150 1.45 -15.28 -10.44
CA GLY A 150 0.12 -14.65 -10.49
C GLY A 150 -0.50 -14.66 -11.88
N MET A 151 0.24 -14.19 -12.88
CA MET A 151 -0.24 -14.09 -14.24
C MET A 151 -0.35 -15.45 -14.94
N ASN A 152 0.55 -16.40 -14.61
CA ASN A 152 0.42 -17.79 -15.05
C ASN A 152 -0.87 -18.42 -14.55
N PHE A 153 -1.27 -18.12 -13.30
CA PHE A 153 -2.53 -18.60 -12.75
C PHE A 153 -3.76 -17.95 -13.41
N ILE A 154 -3.72 -16.63 -13.63
CA ILE A 154 -4.85 -15.87 -14.19
C ILE A 154 -5.05 -16.13 -15.69
N VAL A 155 -3.96 -16.14 -16.45
CA VAL A 155 -3.99 -16.10 -17.92
C VAL A 155 -3.43 -17.38 -18.54
N GLY A 156 -2.37 -17.93 -17.96
CA GLY A 156 -1.61 -19.06 -18.50
C GLY A 156 -0.16 -18.70 -18.84
N LYS A 157 0.59 -19.68 -19.36
CA LYS A 157 2.04 -19.60 -19.60
C LYS A 157 2.47 -18.44 -20.50
N ASP A 158 1.62 -18.09 -21.47
CA ASP A 158 1.92 -17.11 -22.51
C ASP A 158 1.39 -15.71 -22.14
N TRP A 159 1.13 -15.45 -20.87
CA TRP A 159 0.57 -14.17 -20.42
C TRP A 159 1.39 -12.94 -20.82
N ARG A 160 2.71 -13.12 -20.99
CA ARG A 160 3.62 -12.05 -21.41
C ARG A 160 3.32 -11.55 -22.81
N ASP A 161 2.81 -12.40 -23.69
CA ASP A 161 2.49 -12.05 -25.08
C ASP A 161 1.33 -11.06 -25.17
N LEU A 162 0.56 -10.90 -24.09
CA LEU A 162 -0.49 -9.90 -23.99
C LEU A 162 0.08 -8.48 -23.82
N PHE A 163 1.32 -8.33 -23.35
CA PHE A 163 1.87 -7.02 -22.99
C PHE A 163 3.08 -6.69 -23.87
N ASP A 164 3.07 -5.51 -24.49
CA ASP A 164 4.22 -4.98 -25.23
C ASP A 164 5.39 -4.66 -24.29
N VAL A 165 5.10 -4.30 -23.03
CA VAL A 165 6.09 -3.95 -22.01
C VAL A 165 5.67 -4.45 -20.64
N VAL A 166 6.57 -5.15 -19.94
CA VAL A 166 6.39 -5.56 -18.54
C VAL A 166 7.50 -4.96 -17.68
N ILE A 167 7.12 -4.17 -16.68
CA ILE A 167 8.01 -3.49 -15.73
C ILE A 167 7.68 -3.99 -14.33
N VAL A 168 8.67 -4.61 -13.69
CA VAL A 168 8.59 -5.13 -12.32
C VAL A 168 9.48 -4.31 -11.41
N GLN A 169 9.23 -4.35 -10.09
CA GLN A 169 9.95 -3.55 -9.10
C GLN A 169 10.11 -2.06 -9.49
N ALA A 170 9.03 -1.50 -10.03
CA ALA A 170 9.00 -0.15 -10.58
C ALA A 170 9.38 0.92 -9.57
N ASP A 171 9.15 0.69 -8.27
CA ASP A 171 9.33 1.66 -7.18
C ASP A 171 8.43 2.89 -7.37
N LYS A 172 7.16 2.65 -7.70
CA LYS A 172 6.13 3.70 -7.68
C LYS A 172 5.99 4.26 -6.25
N PRO A 173 5.86 5.58 -6.07
CA PRO A 173 5.66 6.60 -7.11
C PRO A 173 6.95 7.14 -7.76
N ASN A 174 8.13 6.84 -7.21
CA ASN A 174 9.42 7.35 -7.72
C ASN A 174 9.65 7.00 -9.18
N PHE A 175 9.13 5.87 -9.66
CA PHE A 175 9.13 5.53 -11.09
C PHE A 175 8.70 6.70 -12.01
N PHE A 176 7.68 7.47 -11.60
CA PHE A 176 7.13 8.56 -12.40
C PHE A 176 7.74 9.93 -12.06
N ASN A 177 8.26 10.09 -10.84
CA ASN A 177 8.70 11.38 -10.31
C ASN A 177 10.22 11.55 -10.33
N ASP A 178 10.99 10.46 -10.31
CA ASP A 178 12.45 10.48 -10.27
C ASP A 178 13.04 9.99 -11.59
N LYS A 179 13.78 10.88 -12.26
CA LYS A 179 14.43 10.59 -13.55
C LYS A 179 15.79 9.91 -13.41
N ARG A 180 16.28 9.68 -12.19
CA ARG A 180 17.67 9.21 -11.94
C ARG A 180 17.81 7.70 -11.95
N ARG A 181 16.71 6.95 -11.91
CA ARG A 181 16.75 5.48 -11.83
C ARG A 181 16.82 4.87 -13.24
N PRO A 182 17.94 4.24 -13.63
CA PRO A 182 18.04 3.63 -14.96
C PRO A 182 17.18 2.38 -15.04
N PHE A 183 16.68 2.09 -16.24
CA PHE A 183 16.05 0.80 -16.52
C PHE A 183 17.09 -0.32 -16.49
N ARG A 184 16.65 -1.48 -16.02
CA ARG A 184 17.44 -2.72 -16.07
C ARG A 184 16.63 -3.75 -16.84
N ARG A 185 17.26 -4.40 -17.81
CA ARG A 185 16.65 -5.50 -18.54
C ARG A 185 16.67 -6.73 -17.65
N PHE A 186 15.49 -7.29 -17.39
CA PHE A 186 15.36 -8.59 -16.74
C PHE A 186 15.47 -9.68 -17.82
N THR A 187 16.36 -10.63 -17.60
CA THR A 187 16.50 -11.81 -18.47
C THR A 187 15.75 -13.00 -17.87
N ASP A 188 15.37 -13.98 -18.69
CA ASP A 188 14.67 -15.20 -18.24
C ASP A 188 15.49 -16.04 -17.24
N ARG A 189 16.77 -15.72 -17.06
CA ARG A 189 17.68 -16.32 -16.06
C ARG A 189 17.73 -15.54 -14.73
N GLY A 190 16.88 -14.53 -14.55
CA GLY A 190 16.85 -13.70 -13.34
C GLY A 190 18.00 -12.71 -13.21
N VAL A 191 18.78 -12.48 -14.27
CA VAL A 191 19.92 -11.54 -14.25
C VAL A 191 19.45 -10.17 -14.74
N TYR A 192 19.77 -9.14 -13.96
CA TYR A 192 19.60 -7.74 -14.37
C TYR A 192 20.80 -7.30 -15.20
N CYS A 193 20.57 -6.98 -16.47
CA CYS A 193 21.56 -6.30 -17.30
C CYS A 193 21.22 -4.81 -17.34
N GLY A 194 22.24 -3.93 -17.25
CA GLY A 194 22.06 -2.51 -17.54
C GLY A 194 21.58 -2.32 -18.97
N ILE A 195 20.67 -1.36 -19.17
CA ILE A 195 20.30 -0.86 -20.50
C ILE A 195 21.12 0.38 -20.79
#